data_AF-A0A662X302-F1
#
_entry.id   AF-A0A662X302-F1
#
_cell.length_a   1.000
_cell.length_b   1.000
_cell.length_c   1.000
_cell.angle_alpha   90.00
_cell.angle_beta   90.00
_cell.angle_gamma   90.00
#
_symmetry.space_group_name_H-M   'P 1'
#
loop_
_entity.id
_entity.type
_entity.pdbx_description
1 polymer ?
#
loop_
_entity_poly.entity_id
_entity_poly.type
_entity_poly.pdbx_seq_one_letter_code
_entity_poly.pdbx_strand_id
1 'polypeptide(L)'
;MVEFLVGDNCSANLSIANKMGVLLVGCASHRFNVAINKLLVPYEDVIADMNALMVVLRQENKLAELKKHTELLPVKRNVTRWSSTFTMVQRYIRTRATIKKVDAVEELIPTGAKHRKLVTIFDHLKKFDSICKRLQCDETEMAEVRVMFDAFIAEYLVLVEYLKSTPKIVHTPAFELGVIKVIAGTALSSMETAASKQFEVAQTY
;
A
#
# COMPACT_ATOMS: atom_id res chain seq x y z
N MET A 1 -12.73 -8.24 28.71
CA MET A 1 -11.91 -7.03 28.79
C MET A 1 -11.28 -6.83 27.43
N VAL A 2 -11.16 -5.60 26.90
CA VAL A 2 -10.45 -5.35 25.63
C VAL A 2 -8.98 -5.12 25.98
N GLU A 3 -8.07 -5.90 25.42
CA GLU A 3 -6.64 -5.82 25.80
C GLU A 3 -5.85 -4.83 24.92
N PHE A 4 -6.16 -4.79 23.63
CA PHE A 4 -5.59 -3.84 22.66
C PHE A 4 -6.53 -3.66 21.46
N LEU A 5 -6.27 -2.65 20.66
CA LEU A 5 -6.95 -2.35 19.40
C LEU A 5 -5.98 -2.50 18.23
N VAL A 6 -6.51 -2.92 17.08
CA VAL A 6 -5.79 -2.89 15.80
C VAL A 6 -6.54 -1.95 14.88
N GLY A 7 -5.85 -0.96 14.33
CA GLY A 7 -6.49 0.04 13.48
C GLY A 7 -5.49 0.83 12.66
N ASP A 8 -5.98 1.62 11.71
CA ASP A 8 -5.11 2.62 11.11
C ASP A 8 -4.65 3.66 12.15
N ASN A 9 -3.57 4.36 11.84
CA ASN A 9 -2.94 5.29 12.76
C ASN A 9 -3.58 6.69 12.68
N CYS A 10 -4.86 6.77 12.32
CA CYS A 10 -5.56 8.05 12.31
C CYS A 10 -5.75 8.60 13.74
N SER A 11 -5.90 9.91 13.85
CA SER A 11 -6.07 10.60 15.13
C SER A 11 -7.30 10.13 15.92
N ALA A 12 -8.35 9.66 15.23
CA ALA A 12 -9.55 9.14 15.86
C ALA A 12 -9.30 7.81 16.57
N ASN A 13 -8.69 6.83 15.90
CA ASN A 13 -8.35 5.53 16.49
C ASN A 13 -7.38 5.69 17.66
N LEU A 14 -6.41 6.58 17.49
CA LEU A 14 -5.50 6.98 18.55
C LEU A 14 -6.25 7.55 19.77
N SER A 15 -7.17 8.49 19.54
CA SER A 15 -7.98 9.08 20.61
C SER A 15 -8.84 8.04 21.32
N ILE A 16 -9.42 7.09 20.58
CA ILE A 16 -10.24 6.01 21.13
C ILE A 16 -9.40 5.09 22.02
N ALA A 17 -8.24 4.61 21.52
CA ALA A 17 -7.34 3.77 22.29
C ALA A 17 -6.90 4.46 23.60
N ASN A 18 -6.55 5.74 23.52
CA ASN A 18 -6.16 6.54 24.68
C ASN A 18 -7.30 6.72 25.69
N LYS A 19 -8.53 7.01 25.22
CA LYS A 19 -9.72 7.13 26.09
C LYS A 19 -10.11 5.82 26.75
N MET A 20 -9.89 4.71 26.06
CA MET A 20 -10.13 3.36 26.59
C MET A 20 -8.98 2.86 27.47
N GLY A 21 -7.83 3.54 27.49
CA GLY A 21 -6.65 3.11 28.24
C GLY A 21 -6.01 1.83 27.69
N VAL A 22 -6.19 1.54 26.40
CA VAL A 22 -5.70 0.30 25.76
C VAL A 22 -4.62 0.60 24.72
N LEU A 23 -3.80 -0.40 24.41
CA LEU A 23 -2.74 -0.28 23.40
C LEU A 23 -3.35 -0.24 21.98
N LEU A 24 -2.67 0.44 21.05
CA LEU A 24 -3.03 0.47 19.63
C LEU A 24 -1.88 -0.11 18.80
N VAL A 25 -2.17 -1.19 18.08
CA VAL A 25 -1.32 -1.78 17.06
C VAL A 25 -1.68 -1.18 15.70
N GLY A 26 -0.68 -0.61 15.04
CA GLY A 26 -0.89 0.07 13.76
C GLY A 26 -1.09 -0.88 12.60
N CYS A 27 -2.06 -0.57 11.74
CA CYS A 27 -2.37 -1.36 10.55
C CYS A 27 -1.20 -1.38 9.57
N ALA A 28 -0.63 -2.56 9.32
CA ALA A 28 0.45 -2.77 8.37
C ALA A 28 0.07 -2.35 6.93
N SER A 29 -1.13 -2.72 6.48
CA SER A 29 -1.65 -2.32 5.16
C SER A 29 -1.74 -0.80 5.01
N HIS A 30 -2.14 -0.09 6.06
CA HIS A 30 -2.21 1.37 6.04
C HIS A 30 -0.81 2.00 5.93
N ARG A 31 0.14 1.54 6.76
CA ARG A 31 1.55 1.98 6.71
C ARG A 31 2.16 1.75 5.33
N PHE A 32 1.88 0.59 4.75
CA PHE A 32 2.35 0.21 3.42
C PHE A 32 1.74 1.09 2.31
N ASN A 33 0.44 1.39 2.40
CA ASN A 33 -0.22 2.33 1.47
C ASN A 33 0.41 3.73 1.51
N VAL A 34 0.73 4.25 2.71
CA VAL A 34 1.41 5.55 2.86
C VAL A 34 2.81 5.51 2.22
N ALA A 35 3.56 4.42 2.44
CA ALA A 35 4.88 4.20 1.86
C ALA A 35 4.85 4.20 0.32
N ILE A 36 3.94 3.44 -0.29
CA ILE A 36 3.80 3.36 -1.75
C ILE A 36 3.47 4.73 -2.34
N ASN A 37 2.54 5.48 -1.75
CA ASN A 37 2.16 6.79 -2.28
C ASN A 37 3.36 7.74 -2.36
N LYS A 38 4.35 7.61 -1.48
CA LYS A 38 5.60 8.38 -1.54
C LYS A 38 6.54 7.92 -2.64
N LEU A 39 6.63 6.61 -2.86
CA LEU A 39 7.40 6.03 -3.96
C LEU A 39 6.85 6.43 -5.33
N LEU A 40 5.55 6.67 -5.46
CA LEU A 40 4.92 7.07 -6.71
C LEU A 40 5.10 8.55 -7.06
N VAL A 41 5.51 9.41 -6.12
CA VAL A 41 5.70 10.86 -6.34
C VAL A 41 6.58 11.18 -7.55
N PRO A 42 7.74 10.53 -7.78
CA PRO A 42 8.59 10.80 -8.94
C PRO A 42 7.97 10.46 -10.29
N TYR A 43 6.86 9.72 -10.30
CA TYR A 43 6.15 9.28 -11.51
C TYR A 43 4.80 9.98 -11.69
N GLU A 44 4.49 10.96 -10.84
CA GLU A 44 3.20 11.63 -10.81
C GLU A 44 2.87 12.29 -12.16
N ASP A 45 3.87 12.83 -12.86
CA ASP A 45 3.72 13.42 -14.20
C ASP A 45 3.11 12.41 -15.20
N VAL A 46 3.73 11.23 -15.32
CA VAL A 46 3.30 10.21 -16.28
C VAL A 46 1.99 9.56 -15.83
N ILE A 47 1.77 9.41 -14.52
CA ILE A 47 0.51 8.89 -13.97
C ILE A 47 -0.63 9.88 -14.25
N ALA A 48 -0.39 11.19 -14.10
CA ALA A 48 -1.38 12.23 -14.35
C ALA A 48 -1.78 12.29 -15.84
N ASP A 49 -0.81 12.23 -16.75
CA ASP A 49 -1.07 12.15 -18.19
C ASP A 49 -1.95 10.94 -18.55
N MET A 50 -1.61 9.78 -17.98
CA MET A 50 -2.38 8.57 -18.22
C MET A 50 -3.80 8.69 -17.64
N ASN A 51 -3.96 9.34 -16.49
CA ASN A 51 -5.28 9.61 -15.93
C ASN A 51 -6.10 10.56 -16.82
N ALA A 52 -5.49 11.58 -17.40
CA ALA A 52 -6.14 12.47 -18.36
C ALA A 52 -6.65 11.71 -19.59
N LEU A 53 -5.80 10.84 -20.18
CA LEU A 53 -6.21 9.95 -21.26
C LEU A 53 -7.41 9.06 -20.87
N MET A 54 -7.36 8.45 -19.68
CA MET A 54 -8.44 7.58 -19.18
C MET A 54 -9.76 8.33 -18.98
N VAL A 55 -9.71 9.61 -18.63
CA VAL A 55 -10.90 10.46 -18.53
C VAL A 55 -11.50 10.72 -19.92
N VAL A 56 -10.67 11.06 -20.91
CA VAL A 56 -11.15 11.29 -22.29
C VAL A 56 -11.74 10.03 -22.91
N LEU A 57 -11.10 8.88 -22.71
CA LEU A 57 -11.61 7.59 -23.20
C LEU A 57 -12.94 7.15 -22.58
N ARG A 58 -13.36 7.77 -21.47
CA ARG A 58 -14.67 7.52 -20.84
C ARG A 58 -15.80 8.38 -21.40
N GLN A 59 -15.49 9.39 -22.21
CA GLN A 59 -16.52 10.17 -22.90
C GLN A 59 -17.32 9.26 -23.84
N GLU A 60 -18.63 9.47 -23.95
CA GLU A 60 -19.57 8.53 -24.59
C GLU A 60 -19.12 8.11 -26.00
N ASN A 61 -18.77 9.07 -26.85
CA ASN A 61 -18.32 8.79 -28.22
C ASN A 61 -17.02 7.98 -28.27
N LYS A 62 -16.03 8.34 -27.44
CA LYS A 62 -14.73 7.65 -27.38
C LYS A 62 -14.85 6.27 -26.78
N LEU A 63 -15.70 6.12 -25.77
CA LEU A 63 -15.98 4.85 -25.11
C LEU A 63 -16.74 3.92 -26.06
N ALA A 64 -17.72 4.43 -26.80
CA ALA A 64 -18.46 3.67 -27.81
C ALA A 64 -17.51 3.14 -28.89
N GLU A 65 -16.58 3.97 -29.36
CA GLU A 65 -15.56 3.54 -30.33
C GLU A 65 -14.61 2.50 -29.72
N LEU A 66 -14.08 2.75 -28.52
CA LEU A 66 -13.18 1.82 -27.85
C LEU A 66 -13.83 0.44 -27.63
N LYS A 67 -15.12 0.41 -27.30
CA LYS A 67 -15.90 -0.83 -27.10
C LYS A 67 -16.01 -1.69 -28.37
N LYS A 68 -15.87 -1.11 -29.57
CA LYS A 68 -15.84 -1.88 -30.82
C LYS A 68 -14.59 -2.75 -30.95
N HIS A 69 -13.56 -2.46 -30.15
CA HIS A 69 -12.26 -3.11 -30.27
C HIS A 69 -11.79 -3.81 -28.99
N THR A 70 -12.44 -3.58 -27.85
CA THR A 70 -12.15 -4.27 -26.59
C THR A 70 -13.30 -4.19 -25.60
N GLU A 71 -13.48 -5.24 -24.80
CA GLU A 71 -14.41 -5.25 -23.66
C GLU A 71 -13.82 -4.53 -22.43
N LEU A 72 -12.53 -4.20 -22.47
CA LEU A 72 -11.82 -3.63 -21.34
C LEU A 72 -12.10 -2.13 -21.21
N LEU A 73 -12.90 -1.75 -20.21
CA LEU A 73 -13.24 -0.34 -19.95
C LEU A 73 -12.06 0.45 -19.37
N PRO A 74 -11.88 1.73 -19.75
CA PRO A 74 -10.88 2.62 -19.16
C PRO A 74 -11.09 2.75 -17.64
N VAL A 75 -10.03 2.92 -16.85
CA VAL A 75 -10.09 3.05 -15.39
C VAL A 75 -9.50 4.39 -14.96
N LYS A 76 -10.23 5.18 -14.17
CA LYS A 76 -9.73 6.44 -13.61
C LYS A 76 -8.98 6.16 -12.31
N ARG A 77 -7.94 6.95 -12.03
CA ARG A 77 -7.26 6.93 -10.73
C ARG A 77 -8.11 7.59 -9.64
N ASN A 78 -8.07 6.97 -8.47
CA ASN A 78 -8.35 7.60 -7.20
C ASN A 78 -7.01 7.94 -6.52
N VAL A 79 -6.73 9.24 -6.36
CA VAL A 79 -5.43 9.74 -5.88
C VAL A 79 -5.06 9.19 -4.51
N THR A 80 -6.04 8.91 -3.64
CA THR A 80 -5.79 8.41 -2.28
C THR A 80 -5.54 6.90 -2.21
N ARG A 81 -5.78 6.16 -3.29
CA ARG A 81 -5.68 4.69 -3.34
C ARG A 81 -4.75 4.25 -4.47
N TRP A 82 -3.53 3.87 -4.14
CA TRP A 82 -2.53 3.43 -5.13
C TRP A 82 -3.01 2.21 -5.96
N SER A 83 -3.88 1.35 -5.41
CA SER A 83 -4.47 0.20 -6.13
C SER A 83 -5.27 0.61 -7.37
N SER A 84 -5.87 1.81 -7.35
CA SER A 84 -6.52 2.38 -8.53
C SER A 84 -5.50 2.78 -9.60
N THR A 85 -4.33 3.30 -9.21
CA THR A 85 -3.20 3.56 -10.11
C THR A 85 -2.73 2.25 -10.74
N PHE A 86 -2.54 1.19 -9.94
CA PHE A 86 -2.20 -0.15 -10.47
C PHE A 86 -3.20 -0.62 -11.53
N THR A 87 -4.50 -0.58 -11.20
CA THR A 87 -5.55 -1.02 -12.12
C THR A 87 -5.59 -0.17 -13.40
N MET A 88 -5.39 1.14 -13.27
CA MET A 88 -5.31 2.09 -14.40
C MET A 88 -4.12 1.80 -15.31
N VAL A 89 -2.92 1.64 -14.75
CA VAL A 89 -1.70 1.33 -15.51
C VAL A 89 -1.83 -0.02 -16.21
N GLN A 90 -2.32 -1.05 -15.50
CA GLN A 90 -2.57 -2.37 -16.07
C GLN A 90 -3.53 -2.30 -17.25
N ARG A 91 -4.65 -1.58 -17.09
CA ARG A 91 -5.66 -1.42 -18.13
C ARG A 91 -5.04 -0.76 -19.36
N TYR A 92 -4.35 0.36 -19.17
CA TYR A 92 -3.65 1.08 -20.25
C TYR A 92 -2.71 0.17 -21.03
N ILE A 93 -1.82 -0.56 -20.34
CA ILE A 93 -0.82 -1.43 -20.99
C ILE A 93 -1.51 -2.48 -21.87
N ARG A 94 -2.59 -3.10 -21.37
CA ARG A 94 -3.36 -4.11 -22.12
C ARG A 94 -4.12 -3.52 -23.31
N THR A 95 -4.63 -2.30 -23.20
CA THR A 95 -5.47 -1.68 -24.24
C THR A 95 -4.71 -0.70 -25.14
N ARG A 96 -3.40 -0.49 -24.94
CA ARG A 96 -2.63 0.54 -25.66
C ARG A 96 -2.74 0.45 -27.17
N ALA A 97 -2.63 -0.75 -27.74
CA ALA A 97 -2.75 -0.95 -29.18
C ALA A 97 -4.16 -0.62 -29.70
N THR A 98 -5.17 -0.92 -28.90
CA THR A 98 -6.57 -0.65 -29.21
C THR A 98 -6.91 0.84 -29.09
N ILE A 99 -6.38 1.53 -28.08
CA ILE A 99 -6.58 2.98 -27.88
C ILE A 99 -6.11 3.78 -29.10
N LYS A 100 -5.05 3.34 -29.79
CA LYS A 100 -4.54 3.98 -31.02
C LYS A 100 -5.53 3.96 -32.20
N LYS A 101 -6.60 3.16 -32.14
CA LYS A 101 -7.64 3.10 -33.17
C LYS A 101 -8.79 4.08 -32.92
N VAL A 102 -8.83 4.71 -31.74
CA VAL A 102 -9.84 5.69 -31.39
C VAL A 102 -9.40 7.04 -31.93
N ASP A 103 -10.26 7.71 -32.69
CA ASP A 103 -9.92 9.02 -33.28
C ASP A 103 -9.74 10.10 -32.20
N ALA A 104 -8.90 11.09 -32.49
CA ALA A 104 -8.70 12.32 -31.70
C ALA A 104 -8.30 12.08 -30.23
N VAL A 105 -7.49 11.05 -29.98
CA VAL A 105 -6.81 10.84 -28.68
C VAL A 105 -5.30 10.68 -28.82
N GLU A 106 -4.76 10.79 -30.04
CA GLU A 106 -3.38 10.50 -30.42
C GLU A 106 -2.38 11.33 -29.62
N GLU A 107 -2.68 12.61 -29.44
CA GLU A 107 -1.84 13.55 -28.66
C GLU A 107 -1.80 13.21 -27.16
N LEU A 108 -2.84 12.52 -26.66
CA LEU A 108 -2.95 12.10 -25.26
C LEU A 108 -2.30 10.74 -24.99
N ILE A 109 -1.96 9.97 -26.04
CA ILE A 109 -1.33 8.67 -25.87
C ILE A 109 0.11 8.88 -25.38
N PRO A 110 0.51 8.30 -24.22
CA PRO A 110 1.88 8.42 -23.74
C PRO A 110 2.91 8.01 -24.81
N THR A 111 3.89 8.89 -25.01
CA THR A 111 5.02 8.68 -25.93
C THR A 111 5.76 7.38 -25.61
N GLY A 112 6.59 6.89 -26.54
CA GLY A 112 7.37 5.67 -26.30
C GLY A 112 8.20 5.71 -25.01
N ALA A 113 8.78 6.87 -24.68
CA ALA A 113 9.53 7.06 -23.44
C ALA A 113 8.63 7.00 -22.19
N LYS A 114 7.49 7.70 -22.19
CA LYS A 114 6.53 7.67 -21.08
C LYS A 114 5.92 6.27 -20.90
N HIS A 115 5.64 5.56 -22.00
CA HIS A 115 5.17 4.18 -21.95
C HIS A 115 6.18 3.24 -21.29
N ARG A 116 7.48 3.36 -21.61
CA ARG A 116 8.52 2.55 -20.93
C ARG A 116 8.55 2.84 -19.43
N LYS A 117 8.46 4.10 -19.01
CA LYS A 117 8.34 4.46 -17.58
C LYS A 117 7.11 3.82 -16.92
N LEU A 118 5.96 3.79 -17.60
CA LEU A 118 4.74 3.13 -17.12
C LEU A 118 4.90 1.61 -17.00
N VAL A 119 5.63 0.97 -17.92
CA VAL A 119 5.93 -0.47 -17.82
C VAL A 119 6.82 -0.74 -16.60
N THR A 120 7.88 0.05 -16.41
CA THR A 120 8.75 -0.04 -15.23
C THR A 120 7.96 0.15 -13.93
N ILE A 121 7.10 1.17 -13.84
CA ILE A 121 6.29 1.39 -12.63
C ILE A 121 5.29 0.25 -12.41
N PHE A 122 4.76 -0.33 -13.48
CA PHE A 122 3.84 -1.45 -13.38
C PHE A 122 4.50 -2.69 -12.77
N ASP A 123 5.78 -2.91 -13.06
CA ASP A 123 6.55 -3.99 -12.43
C ASP A 123 6.71 -3.78 -10.92
N HIS A 124 7.01 -2.55 -10.49
CA HIS A 124 7.02 -2.21 -9.07
C HIS A 124 5.64 -2.41 -8.43
N LEU A 125 4.58 -1.90 -9.04
CA LEU A 125 3.22 -2.00 -8.50
C LEU A 125 2.74 -3.46 -8.40
N LYS A 126 3.18 -4.38 -9.27
CA LYS A 126 2.92 -5.83 -9.14
C LYS A 126 3.53 -6.42 -7.88
N LYS A 127 4.77 -6.05 -7.55
CA LYS A 127 5.40 -6.47 -6.29
C LYS A 127 4.61 -5.95 -5.09
N PHE A 128 4.13 -4.70 -5.18
CA PHE A 128 3.38 -4.07 -4.10
C PHE A 128 2.04 -4.76 -3.86
N ASP A 129 1.34 -5.13 -4.93
CA ASP A 129 0.09 -5.91 -4.85
C ASP A 129 0.30 -7.27 -4.18
N SER A 130 1.41 -7.95 -4.49
CA SER A 130 1.77 -9.22 -3.84
C SER A 130 1.97 -9.05 -2.33
N ILE A 131 2.71 -8.01 -1.91
CA ILE A 131 2.90 -7.73 -0.48
C ILE A 131 1.57 -7.36 0.18
N CYS A 132 0.76 -6.49 -0.44
CA CYS A 132 -0.55 -6.14 0.10
C CYS A 132 -1.46 -7.35 0.31
N LYS A 133 -1.50 -8.28 -0.65
CA LYS A 133 -2.26 -9.52 -0.51
C LYS A 133 -1.75 -10.36 0.65
N ARG A 134 -0.43 -10.49 0.81
CA ARG A 134 0.13 -11.21 1.97
C ARG A 134 -0.22 -10.49 3.28
N LEU A 135 -0.09 -9.17 3.36
CA LEU A 135 -0.49 -8.39 4.56
C LEU A 135 -1.97 -8.52 4.95
N GLN A 136 -2.83 -8.94 4.03
CA GLN A 136 -4.28 -9.10 4.23
C GLN A 136 -4.70 -10.57 4.40
N CYS A 137 -3.75 -11.49 4.37
CA CYS A 137 -3.95 -12.91 4.67
C CYS A 137 -4.20 -13.08 6.16
N ASP A 138 -5.14 -13.94 6.54
CA ASP A 138 -5.48 -14.22 7.94
C ASP A 138 -4.41 -15.05 8.66
N GLU A 139 -3.54 -15.75 7.94
CA GLU A 139 -2.38 -16.45 8.50
C GLU A 139 -1.11 -15.59 8.59
N THR A 140 -1.18 -14.29 8.30
CA THR A 140 -0.01 -13.41 8.35
C THR A 140 0.24 -12.87 9.76
N GLU A 141 1.42 -13.20 10.28
CA GLU A 141 1.88 -12.81 11.61
C GLU A 141 2.67 -11.50 11.59
N MET A 142 2.71 -10.79 12.74
CA MET A 142 3.47 -9.53 12.84
C MET A 142 4.97 -9.70 12.59
N ALA A 143 5.55 -10.85 12.96
CA ALA A 143 6.96 -11.15 12.68
C ALA A 143 7.22 -11.30 11.18
N GLU A 144 6.31 -11.95 10.44
CA GLU A 144 6.40 -12.05 8.99
C GLU A 144 6.25 -10.67 8.32
N VAL A 145 5.31 -9.84 8.79
CA VAL A 145 5.17 -8.45 8.33
C VAL A 145 6.49 -7.68 8.48
N ARG A 146 7.18 -7.85 9.60
CA ARG A 146 8.48 -7.21 9.85
C ARG A 146 9.52 -7.65 8.83
N VAL A 147 9.65 -8.96 8.60
CA VAL A 147 10.57 -9.52 7.59
C VAL A 147 10.25 -8.98 6.19
N MET A 148 8.98 -8.96 5.80
CA MET A 148 8.55 -8.41 4.51
C MET A 148 8.92 -6.92 4.39
N PHE A 149 8.68 -6.12 5.42
CA PHE A 149 9.02 -4.70 5.40
C PHE A 149 10.53 -4.46 5.37
N ASP A 150 11.34 -5.25 6.07
CA ASP A 150 12.81 -5.11 6.04
C ASP A 150 13.39 -5.47 4.67
N ALA A 151 12.91 -6.56 4.06
CA ALA A 151 13.27 -6.91 2.69
C ALA A 151 12.88 -5.82 1.69
N PHE A 152 11.69 -5.24 1.87
CA PHE A 152 11.18 -4.19 1.00
C PHE A 152 11.93 -2.86 1.19
N ILE A 153 12.35 -2.54 2.41
CA ILE A 153 13.23 -1.40 2.69
C ILE A 153 14.58 -1.56 2.01
N ALA A 154 15.16 -2.76 2.02
CA ALA A 154 16.44 -3.03 1.36
C ALA A 154 16.37 -2.79 -0.16
N GLU A 155 15.21 -3.06 -0.79
CA GLU A 155 14.98 -2.76 -2.21
C GLU A 155 14.61 -1.28 -2.45
N TYR A 156 13.87 -0.65 -1.54
CA TYR A 156 13.35 0.71 -1.68
C TYR A 156 13.71 1.57 -0.46
N LEU A 157 14.95 2.05 -0.40
CA LEU A 157 15.46 2.85 0.74
C LEU A 157 14.62 4.10 1.06
N VAL A 158 13.91 4.67 0.07
CA VAL A 158 12.98 5.80 0.27
C VAL A 158 11.84 5.48 1.26
N LEU A 159 11.60 4.20 1.55
CA LEU A 159 10.51 3.74 2.42
C LEU A 159 10.89 3.53 3.88
N VAL A 160 12.18 3.65 4.24
CA VAL A 160 12.68 3.46 5.61
C VAL A 160 11.85 4.23 6.63
N GLU A 161 11.58 5.52 6.36
CA GLU A 161 10.87 6.38 7.30
C GLU A 161 9.43 5.96 7.62
N TYR A 162 8.82 5.13 6.76
CA TYR A 162 7.44 4.67 6.90
C TYR A 162 7.33 3.23 7.39
N LEU A 163 8.28 2.39 6.98
CA LEU A 163 8.22 0.95 7.20
C LEU A 163 9.18 0.44 8.28
N LYS A 164 10.11 1.25 8.80
CA LYS A 164 11.01 0.83 9.89
C LYS A 164 10.25 0.33 11.13
N SER A 165 10.95 -0.31 12.05
CA SER A 165 10.37 -0.87 13.28
C SER A 165 9.67 0.19 14.14
N THR A 166 10.21 1.40 14.19
CA THR A 166 9.69 2.52 14.99
C THR A 166 9.50 3.80 14.15
N PRO A 167 8.62 3.79 13.13
CA PRO A 167 8.29 5.01 12.44
C PRO A 167 7.49 5.92 13.40
N LYS A 168 7.60 7.24 13.23
CA LYS A 168 6.87 8.22 14.06
C LYS A 168 5.35 8.00 14.08
N ILE A 169 4.84 7.26 13.11
CA ILE A 169 3.43 6.91 12.98
C ILE A 169 2.98 5.81 13.95
N VAL A 170 3.89 5.01 14.53
CA VAL A 170 3.56 3.92 15.45
C VAL A 170 3.36 4.47 16.85
N HIS A 171 2.20 4.16 17.44
CA HIS A 171 1.82 4.69 18.76
C HIS A 171 2.45 3.91 19.93
N THR A 172 2.50 2.58 19.83
CA THR A 172 3.01 1.71 20.91
C THR A 172 4.22 0.90 20.44
N PRO A 173 5.35 1.55 20.07
CA PRO A 173 6.46 0.89 19.41
C PRO A 173 7.10 -0.24 20.25
N ALA A 174 7.19 -0.07 21.56
CA ALA A 174 7.72 -1.10 22.45
C ALA A 174 6.79 -2.33 22.52
N PHE A 175 5.48 -2.14 22.46
CA PHE A 175 4.54 -3.25 22.46
C PHE A 175 4.56 -4.00 21.12
N GLU A 176 4.44 -3.29 19.98
CA GLU A 176 4.50 -3.91 18.66
C GLU A 176 5.80 -4.70 18.44
N LEU A 177 6.94 -4.15 18.87
CA LEU A 177 8.23 -4.85 18.82
C LEU A 177 8.28 -6.05 19.76
N GLY A 178 7.72 -5.93 20.96
CA GLY A 178 7.61 -7.03 21.90
C GLY A 178 6.83 -8.20 21.31
N VAL A 179 5.68 -7.95 20.69
CA VAL A 179 4.87 -8.99 20.02
C VAL A 179 5.65 -9.66 18.89
N ILE A 180 6.33 -8.88 18.03
CA ILE A 180 7.18 -9.42 16.96
C ILE A 180 8.24 -10.37 17.53
N LYS A 181 8.89 -9.98 18.64
CA LYS A 181 9.95 -10.77 19.27
C LYS A 181 9.43 -12.03 19.95
N VAL A 182 8.26 -11.97 20.59
CA VAL A 182 7.59 -13.14 21.18
C VAL A 182 7.28 -14.17 20.10
N ILE A 183 6.67 -13.75 18.99
CA ILE A 183 6.38 -14.64 17.85
C ILE A 183 7.68 -15.25 17.29
N ALA A 184 8.74 -14.44 17.17
CA ALA A 184 10.03 -14.91 16.68
C ALA A 184 10.84 -15.74 17.71
N GLY A 185 10.38 -15.91 18.94
CA GLY A 185 11.11 -16.61 20.00
C GLY A 185 12.41 -15.92 20.44
N THR A 186 12.46 -14.60 20.37
CA THR A 186 13.65 -13.79 20.69
C THR A 186 13.50 -13.02 22.01
N ALA A 187 14.62 -12.64 22.63
CA ALA A 187 14.62 -11.97 23.92
C ALA A 187 14.02 -10.57 23.88
N LEU A 188 13.15 -10.27 24.84
CA LEU A 188 12.56 -8.95 25.06
C LEU A 188 13.54 -8.05 25.82
N SER A 189 13.57 -6.77 25.44
CA SER A 189 14.18 -5.69 26.23
C SER A 189 13.27 -5.29 27.38
N SER A 190 13.84 -4.61 28.39
CA SER A 190 13.07 -4.15 29.55
C SER A 190 11.86 -3.27 29.18
N MET A 191 11.97 -2.46 28.12
CA MET A 191 10.84 -1.65 27.64
C MET A 191 9.73 -2.49 27.01
N GLU A 192 10.10 -3.52 26.23
CA GLU A 192 9.14 -4.42 25.58
C GLU A 192 8.44 -5.31 26.60
N THR A 193 9.18 -5.82 27.60
CA THR A 193 8.61 -6.55 28.74
C THR A 193 7.64 -5.67 29.51
N ALA A 194 8.04 -4.44 29.88
CA ALA A 194 7.16 -3.52 30.59
C ALA A 194 5.88 -3.18 29.79
N ALA A 195 5.98 -3.01 28.48
CA ALA A 195 4.85 -2.73 27.60
C ALA A 195 3.90 -3.93 27.43
N SER A 196 4.40 -5.16 27.60
CA SER A 196 3.63 -6.41 27.42
C SER A 196 3.15 -7.02 28.74
N LYS A 197 3.46 -6.39 29.87
CA LYS A 197 3.22 -6.92 31.22
C LYS A 197 1.77 -7.35 31.46
N GLN A 198 0.80 -6.64 30.89
CA GLN A 198 -0.63 -6.96 31.05
C GLN A 198 -1.06 -8.28 30.40
N PHE A 199 -0.21 -8.86 29.54
CA PHE A 199 -0.46 -10.12 28.82
C PHE A 199 0.32 -11.30 29.43
N GLU A 200 1.10 -11.09 30.49
CA GLU A 200 1.83 -12.17 31.16
C GLU A 200 0.83 -13.14 31.81
N VAL A 201 0.77 -14.37 31.29
CA VAL A 201 0.04 -15.46 31.93
C VAL A 201 0.91 -16.02 33.04
N ALA A 202 0.40 -16.09 34.26
CA ALA A 202 1.08 -16.78 35.34
C ALA A 202 1.32 -18.24 34.94
N GLN A 203 2.58 -18.67 34.86
CA GLN A 203 2.92 -20.07 34.69
C GLN A 203 2.37 -20.82 35.91
N THR A 204 1.28 -21.53 35.71
CA THR A 204 0.74 -22.47 36.69
C THR A 204 1.63 -23.71 36.61
N TYR A 205 2.51 -23.86 37.59
CA TYR A 205 3.35 -25.03 37.79
C TYR A 205 2.52 -26.24 38.25
#